data_AF-A0A1Y4S7J3-F1
#
_entry.id   AF-A0A1Y4S7J3-F1
#
_cell.length_a   1.000
_cell.length_b   1.000
_cell.length_c   1.000
_cell.angle_alpha   90.00
_cell.angle_beta   90.00
_cell.angle_gamma   90.00
#
_symmetry.space_group_name_H-M   'P 1'
#
loop_
_entity.id
_entity.type
_entity.pdbx_description
1 polymer ?
#
loop_
_entity_poly.entity_id
_entity_poly.type
_entity_poly.pdbx_seq_one_letter_code
_entity_poly.pdbx_strand_id
1 'polypeptide(L)'
;MSSGNLSEKLSSEFITGLKNILGNCKHSDVKALYEKYEGHLVVYEANYTSGGAFYAHGQGVSFNSAEVMRGSIIHKPYQTAFHEFGHNIDYVMGNGRPVSETWGNNALYDAIKQDFDSLKGDKTDIELIEFIKKEMDDNQWTIMDVASVSDILESMTGISYPLGVGHGRSYWDNRLPNKEFFAETLDGAASNEKSYQIIKKMFPRAVDIVHRIIGG
;
A
#
# COMPACT_ATOMS: atom_id res chain seq x y z
N MET A 1 7.34 -24.90 1.63
CA MET A 1 8.65 -24.43 2.14
C MET A 1 8.41 -23.76 3.49
N SER A 2 9.34 -23.80 4.45
CA SER A 2 9.13 -23.13 5.75
C SER A 2 9.28 -21.61 5.60
N SER A 3 8.37 -20.85 6.20
CA SER A 3 8.55 -19.42 6.51
C SER A 3 9.81 -19.24 7.37
N GLY A 4 10.59 -18.20 7.10
CA GLY A 4 11.81 -17.86 7.85
C GLY A 4 11.89 -16.36 8.11
N ASN A 5 12.67 -15.98 9.12
CA ASN A 5 12.93 -14.56 9.41
C ASN A 5 13.68 -13.91 8.24
N LEU A 6 13.58 -12.59 8.08
CA LEU A 6 14.17 -11.84 6.95
C LEU A 6 15.62 -12.25 6.63
N SER A 7 16.47 -12.38 7.65
CA SER A 7 17.89 -12.74 7.51
C SER A 7 18.17 -14.15 6.99
N GLU A 8 17.19 -15.05 7.04
CA GLU A 8 17.31 -16.42 6.53
C GLU A 8 16.98 -16.50 5.03
N LYS A 9 16.16 -15.57 4.53
CA LYS A 9 15.58 -15.61 3.18
C LYS A 9 16.11 -14.52 2.26
N LEU A 10 16.61 -13.42 2.81
CA LEU A 10 17.04 -12.25 2.06
C LEU A 10 18.54 -12.02 2.23
N SER A 11 19.15 -11.43 1.21
CA SER A 11 20.55 -11.03 1.27
C SER A 11 20.76 -9.88 2.28
N SER A 12 21.97 -9.77 2.81
CA SER A 12 22.38 -8.63 3.64
C SER A 12 22.23 -7.30 2.92
N GLU A 13 22.46 -7.28 1.60
CA GLU A 13 22.26 -6.12 0.74
C GLU A 13 20.79 -5.67 0.74
N PHE A 14 19.86 -6.61 0.53
CA PHE A 14 18.42 -6.31 0.55
C PHE A 14 18.01 -5.71 1.90
N ILE A 15 18.41 -6.36 3.00
CA ILE A 15 18.07 -5.92 4.35
C ILE A 15 18.64 -4.54 4.63
N THR A 16 19.89 -4.29 4.24
CA THR A 16 20.55 -2.99 4.39
C THR A 16 19.83 -1.91 3.57
N GLY A 17 19.45 -2.21 2.33
CA GLY A 17 18.68 -1.29 1.49
C GLY A 17 17.32 -0.94 2.08
N LEU A 18 16.57 -1.94 2.56
CA LEU A 18 15.28 -1.73 3.21
C LEU A 18 15.42 -0.87 4.48
N LYS A 19 16.43 -1.13 5.32
CA LYS A 19 16.74 -0.30 6.49
C LYS A 19 17.15 1.12 6.13
N ASN A 20 17.91 1.31 5.05
CA ASN A 20 18.30 2.64 4.57
C ASN A 20 17.09 3.45 4.06
N ILE A 21 16.16 2.82 3.35
CA ILE A 21 14.91 3.47 2.93
C ILE A 21 14.09 3.87 4.16
N LEU A 22 13.85 2.94 5.08
CA LEU A 22 13.10 3.21 6.31
C LEU A 22 13.79 4.27 7.20
N GLY A 23 15.12 4.31 7.22
CA GLY A 23 15.92 5.31 7.93
C GLY A 23 15.70 6.75 7.42
N ASN A 24 15.31 6.90 6.15
CA ASN A 24 14.97 8.18 5.52
C ASN A 24 13.47 8.49 5.53
N CYS A 25 12.64 7.62 6.12
CA CYS A 25 11.20 7.83 6.25
C CYS A 25 10.92 9.10 7.08
N LYS A 26 10.04 9.96 6.56
CA LYS A 26 9.67 11.24 7.21
C LYS A 26 8.58 11.07 8.28
N HIS A 27 7.93 9.91 8.31
CA HIS A 27 6.78 9.62 9.17
C HIS A 27 7.24 8.71 10.31
N SER A 28 7.49 9.31 11.48
CA SER A 28 8.13 8.61 12.60
C SER A 28 7.33 7.43 13.13
N ASP A 29 6.01 7.49 13.05
CA ASP A 29 5.09 6.41 13.45
C ASP A 29 5.13 5.23 12.46
N VAL A 30 5.18 5.49 11.16
CA VAL A 30 5.40 4.45 10.14
C VAL A 30 6.77 3.80 10.32
N LYS A 31 7.81 4.59 10.56
CA LYS A 31 9.13 4.05 10.91
C LYS A 31 9.08 3.16 12.16
N ALA A 32 8.49 3.66 13.24
CA ALA A 32 8.35 2.93 14.49
C ALA A 32 7.52 1.65 14.33
N LEU A 33 6.51 1.65 13.46
CA LEU A 33 5.71 0.47 13.12
C LEU A 33 6.59 -0.63 12.52
N TYR A 34 7.35 -0.34 11.48
CA TYR A 34 8.22 -1.33 10.84
C TYR A 34 9.33 -1.81 11.78
N GLU A 35 9.89 -0.94 12.64
CA GLU A 35 10.84 -1.33 13.67
C GLU A 35 10.20 -2.26 14.73
N LYS A 36 8.99 -1.94 15.18
CA LYS A 36 8.22 -2.77 16.13
C LYS A 36 7.91 -4.15 15.57
N TYR A 37 7.61 -4.24 14.28
CA TYR A 37 7.24 -5.50 13.63
C TYR A 37 8.38 -6.16 12.85
N GLU A 38 9.64 -5.69 12.93
CA GLU A 38 10.78 -6.26 12.19
C GLU A 38 10.90 -7.78 12.40
N GLY A 39 10.75 -8.24 13.64
CA GLY A 39 10.79 -9.66 14.02
C GLY A 39 9.56 -10.48 13.60
N HIS A 40 8.53 -9.84 13.03
CA HIS A 40 7.29 -10.44 12.57
C HIS A 40 7.14 -10.38 11.04
N LEU A 41 8.09 -9.78 10.32
CA LEU A 41 8.09 -9.74 8.86
C LEU A 41 8.54 -11.10 8.32
N VAL A 42 7.65 -11.75 7.58
CA VAL A 42 7.87 -13.11 7.08
C VAL A 42 8.01 -13.10 5.57
N VAL A 43 9.09 -13.70 5.07
CA VAL A 43 9.26 -14.00 3.64
C VAL A 43 9.08 -15.49 3.43
N TYR A 44 8.11 -15.84 2.57
CA TYR A 44 7.86 -17.21 2.14
C TYR A 44 8.81 -17.58 0.99
N GLU A 45 8.86 -16.75 -0.06
CA GLU A 45 9.66 -16.99 -1.26
C GLU A 45 10.25 -15.68 -1.82
N ALA A 46 11.59 -15.54 -1.76
CA ALA A 46 12.30 -14.32 -2.17
C ALA A 46 12.72 -14.29 -3.66
N ASN A 47 12.51 -15.38 -4.39
CA ASN A 47 12.82 -15.52 -5.82
C ASN A 47 11.57 -15.89 -6.63
N TYR A 48 10.41 -15.45 -6.18
CA TYR A 48 9.14 -15.77 -6.82
C TYR A 48 9.04 -15.10 -8.20
N THR A 49 8.86 -15.89 -9.25
CA THR A 49 8.82 -15.42 -10.65
C THR A 49 7.52 -15.76 -11.38
N SER A 50 6.55 -16.39 -10.71
CA SER A 50 5.29 -16.85 -11.33
C SER A 50 4.18 -15.78 -11.32
N GLY A 51 4.51 -14.52 -11.05
CA GLY A 51 3.56 -13.41 -11.00
C GLY A 51 4.15 -12.20 -10.26
N GLY A 52 3.27 -11.25 -9.90
CA GLY A 52 3.64 -10.13 -9.04
C GLY A 52 3.96 -10.56 -7.61
N ALA A 53 4.47 -9.61 -6.81
CA ALA A 53 4.61 -9.80 -5.38
C ALA A 53 3.23 -9.99 -4.72
N PHE A 54 3.17 -10.72 -3.62
CA PHE A 54 1.96 -10.86 -2.82
C PHE A 54 2.26 -11.33 -1.38
N TYR A 55 1.39 -10.94 -0.46
CA TYR A 55 1.28 -11.52 0.86
C TYR A 55 0.21 -12.64 0.90
N ALA A 56 0.59 -13.81 1.40
CA ALA A 56 -0.35 -14.89 1.72
C ALA A 56 -0.63 -14.92 3.23
N HIS A 57 -1.91 -14.81 3.60
CA HIS A 57 -2.38 -14.78 5.00
C HIS A 57 -1.75 -15.90 5.85
N GLY A 58 -1.02 -15.52 6.89
CA GLY A 58 -0.37 -16.43 7.82
C GLY A 58 0.82 -17.22 7.26
N GLN A 59 1.21 -17.03 5.99
CA GLN A 59 2.34 -17.72 5.35
C GLN A 59 3.54 -16.80 5.12
N GLY A 60 3.28 -15.54 4.76
CA GLY A 60 4.32 -14.55 4.50
C GLY A 60 4.29 -14.03 3.07
N VAL A 61 5.31 -13.24 2.75
CA VAL A 61 5.44 -12.52 1.49
C VAL A 61 6.22 -13.33 0.46
N SER A 62 5.73 -13.35 -0.77
CA SER A 62 6.44 -13.86 -1.95
C SER A 62 6.71 -12.74 -2.94
N PHE A 63 7.96 -12.58 -3.36
CA PHE A 63 8.38 -11.61 -4.39
C PHE A 63 9.69 -12.04 -5.05
N ASN A 64 10.09 -11.35 -6.11
CA ASN A 64 11.46 -11.40 -6.63
C ASN A 64 12.29 -10.28 -6.00
N SER A 65 13.25 -10.62 -5.13
CA SER A 65 14.02 -9.63 -4.37
C SER A 65 14.82 -8.70 -5.29
N ALA A 66 15.38 -9.21 -6.39
CA ALA A 66 16.15 -8.41 -7.33
C ALA A 66 15.29 -7.41 -8.14
N GLU A 67 14.01 -7.73 -8.37
CA GLU A 67 13.06 -6.82 -8.99
C GLU A 67 12.59 -5.75 -8.00
N VAL A 68 12.23 -6.17 -6.79
CA VAL A 68 11.82 -5.26 -5.71
C VAL A 68 12.91 -4.24 -5.38
N MET A 69 14.18 -4.68 -5.29
CA MET A 69 15.32 -3.78 -5.06
C MET A 69 15.50 -2.73 -6.16
N ARG A 70 15.09 -3.03 -7.39
CA ARG A 70 15.24 -2.16 -8.56
C ARG A 70 14.06 -1.20 -8.72
N GLY A 71 12.88 -1.61 -8.27
CA GLY A 71 11.63 -0.93 -8.59
C GLY A 71 11.16 -1.22 -10.02
N SER A 72 10.15 -0.47 -10.45
CA SER A 72 9.51 -0.60 -11.76
C SER A 72 9.10 0.77 -12.31
N ILE A 73 8.32 0.78 -13.40
CA ILE A 73 7.71 2.00 -13.92
C ILE A 73 6.60 2.58 -13.01
N ILE A 74 6.08 1.77 -12.07
CA ILE A 74 4.98 2.14 -11.17
C ILE A 74 5.36 2.09 -9.68
N HIS A 75 6.52 1.52 -9.33
CA HIS A 75 6.99 1.43 -7.93
C HIS A 75 8.44 1.89 -7.79
N LYS A 76 8.74 2.64 -6.73
CA LYS A 76 10.14 2.93 -6.35
C LYS A 76 10.86 1.67 -5.86
N PRO A 77 12.21 1.67 -5.85
CA PRO A 77 12.99 0.66 -5.16
C PRO A 77 12.42 0.35 -3.77
N TYR A 78 12.25 -0.93 -3.46
CA TYR A 78 11.70 -1.48 -2.21
C TYR A 78 10.24 -1.13 -1.90
N GLN A 79 9.58 -0.28 -2.66
CA GLN A 79 8.19 0.13 -2.41
C GLN A 79 7.26 -1.09 -2.34
N THR A 80 7.36 -1.99 -3.31
CA THR A 80 6.59 -3.25 -3.33
C THR A 80 6.86 -4.12 -2.10
N ALA A 81 8.08 -4.18 -1.56
CA ALA A 81 8.31 -4.91 -0.31
C ALA A 81 7.57 -4.28 0.86
N PHE A 82 7.59 -2.95 0.99
CA PHE A 82 6.83 -2.28 2.03
C PHE A 82 5.33 -2.49 1.88
N HIS A 83 4.80 -2.48 0.65
CA HIS A 83 3.40 -2.78 0.40
C HIS A 83 3.01 -4.17 0.94
N GLU A 84 3.75 -5.22 0.53
CA GLU A 84 3.45 -6.58 0.99
C GLU A 84 3.70 -6.80 2.48
N PHE A 85 4.72 -6.15 3.04
CA PHE A 85 4.94 -6.14 4.49
C PHE A 85 3.85 -5.36 5.22
N GLY A 86 3.25 -4.35 4.59
CA GLY A 86 2.06 -3.66 5.08
C GLY A 86 0.90 -4.62 5.28
N HIS A 87 0.60 -5.49 4.30
CA HIS A 87 -0.39 -6.56 4.47
C HIS A 87 -0.02 -7.56 5.56
N ASN A 88 1.27 -7.92 5.67
CA ASN A 88 1.73 -8.81 6.72
C ASN A 88 1.50 -8.19 8.11
N ILE A 89 1.87 -6.93 8.29
CA ILE A 89 1.67 -6.17 9.54
C ILE A 89 0.18 -6.05 9.83
N ASP A 90 -0.65 -5.71 8.84
CA ASP A 90 -2.10 -5.59 8.97
C ASP A 90 -2.72 -6.88 9.58
N TYR A 91 -2.30 -8.03 9.07
CA TYR A 91 -2.74 -9.35 9.56
C TYR A 91 -2.24 -9.69 10.96
N VAL A 92 -0.97 -9.39 11.25
CA VAL A 92 -0.35 -9.66 12.56
C VAL A 92 -0.97 -8.78 13.64
N MET A 93 -1.17 -7.48 13.35
CA MET A 93 -1.79 -6.52 14.26
C MET A 93 -3.20 -6.94 14.68
N GLY A 94 -4.00 -7.48 13.76
CA GLY A 94 -5.35 -7.93 14.05
C GLY A 94 -5.44 -9.39 14.52
N ASN A 95 -4.35 -9.99 14.98
CA ASN A 95 -4.30 -11.35 15.52
C ASN A 95 -4.88 -12.41 14.57
N GLY A 96 -4.45 -12.38 13.30
CA GLY A 96 -4.93 -13.31 12.28
C GLY A 96 -6.16 -12.83 11.50
N ARG A 97 -6.49 -11.55 11.65
CA ARG A 97 -7.46 -10.81 10.82
C ARG A 97 -6.83 -9.46 10.46
N PRO A 98 -7.17 -8.86 9.31
CA PRO A 98 -6.71 -7.51 8.99
C PRO A 98 -7.21 -6.51 10.03
N VAL A 99 -6.31 -5.80 10.70
CA VAL A 99 -6.67 -4.72 11.63
C VAL A 99 -7.35 -3.57 10.89
N SER A 100 -6.97 -3.33 9.63
CA SER A 100 -7.54 -2.32 8.73
C SER A 100 -9.04 -2.48 8.50
N GLU A 101 -9.56 -3.71 8.54
CA GLU A 101 -10.99 -4.03 8.37
C GLU A 101 -11.77 -4.09 9.70
N THR A 102 -11.08 -4.19 10.83
CA THR A 102 -11.71 -4.47 12.13
C THR A 102 -11.59 -3.33 13.12
N TRP A 103 -10.57 -2.49 13.00
CA TRP A 103 -10.33 -1.39 13.92
C TRP A 103 -11.46 -0.36 13.89
N GLY A 104 -11.89 0.07 15.08
CA GLY A 104 -12.91 1.10 15.24
C GLY A 104 -14.26 0.74 14.58
N ASN A 105 -14.62 -0.55 14.50
CA ASN A 105 -15.80 -1.03 13.80
C ASN A 105 -15.78 -0.67 12.30
N ASN A 106 -14.68 -1.00 11.63
CA ASN A 106 -14.42 -0.72 10.21
C ASN A 106 -14.33 0.79 9.87
N ALA A 107 -13.78 1.58 10.79
CA ALA A 107 -13.67 3.03 10.65
C ALA A 107 -12.83 3.47 9.44
N LEU A 108 -11.88 2.64 8.98
CA LEU A 108 -11.08 2.95 7.81
C LEU A 108 -11.94 2.94 6.54
N TYR A 109 -12.81 1.94 6.37
CA TYR A 109 -13.72 1.90 5.23
C TYR A 109 -14.65 3.11 5.20
N ASP A 110 -15.23 3.45 6.36
CA ASP A 110 -16.11 4.61 6.48
C ASP A 110 -15.39 5.91 6.12
N ALA A 111 -14.11 6.05 6.50
CA ALA A 111 -13.29 7.21 6.15
C ALA A 111 -12.95 7.24 4.65
N ILE A 112 -12.57 6.11 4.05
CA ILE A 112 -12.32 5.99 2.60
C ILE A 112 -13.55 6.43 1.81
N LYS A 113 -14.74 5.96 2.23
CA LYS A 113 -16.01 6.33 1.60
C LYS A 113 -16.30 7.83 1.74
N GLN A 114 -16.14 8.39 2.93
CA GLN A 114 -16.36 9.83 3.15
C GLN A 114 -15.44 10.70 2.31
N ASP A 115 -14.17 10.32 2.19
CA ASP A 115 -13.20 11.02 1.36
C ASP A 115 -13.52 10.87 -0.13
N PHE A 116 -13.87 9.66 -0.59
CA PHE A 116 -14.32 9.42 -1.96
C PHE A 116 -15.55 10.26 -2.30
N ASP A 117 -16.58 10.26 -1.45
CA ASP A 117 -17.80 11.05 -1.65
C ASP A 117 -17.49 12.56 -1.69
N SER A 118 -16.57 13.03 -0.85
CA SER A 118 -16.10 14.42 -0.84
C SER A 118 -15.34 14.79 -2.12
N LEU A 119 -14.49 13.88 -2.60
CA LEU A 119 -13.67 14.06 -3.80
C LEU A 119 -14.53 14.03 -5.08
N LYS A 120 -15.51 13.12 -5.12
CA LYS A 120 -16.47 12.96 -6.23
C LYS A 120 -17.41 14.16 -6.31
N GLY A 121 -18.02 14.55 -5.18
CA GLY A 121 -19.11 15.54 -5.18
C GLY A 121 -20.21 15.12 -6.15
N ASP A 122 -20.64 16.05 -7.01
CA ASP A 122 -21.70 15.81 -8.00
C ASP A 122 -21.23 15.11 -9.30
N LYS A 123 -19.93 14.81 -9.43
CA LYS A 123 -19.38 14.17 -10.63
C LYS A 123 -19.87 12.73 -10.76
N THR A 124 -20.00 12.27 -11.99
CA THR A 124 -19.97 10.84 -12.32
C THR A 124 -18.57 10.27 -12.08
N ASP A 125 -18.45 8.94 -12.03
CA ASP A 125 -17.15 8.29 -11.82
C ASP A 125 -16.17 8.59 -12.98
N ILE A 126 -16.68 8.72 -14.21
CA ILE A 126 -15.87 9.08 -15.38
C ILE A 126 -15.38 10.53 -15.26
N GLU A 127 -16.26 11.47 -14.94
CA GLU A 127 -15.88 12.88 -14.75
C GLU A 127 -14.89 13.06 -13.60
N LEU A 128 -15.00 12.28 -12.53
CA LEU A 128 -14.02 12.26 -11.45
C LEU A 128 -12.65 11.79 -11.95
N ILE A 129 -12.60 10.69 -12.71
CA ILE A 129 -11.34 10.17 -13.26
C ILE A 129 -10.70 11.16 -14.22
N GLU A 130 -11.49 11.78 -15.10
CA GLU A 130 -11.00 12.81 -16.02
C GLU A 130 -10.48 14.05 -15.27
N PHE A 131 -11.16 14.47 -14.21
CA PHE A 131 -10.70 15.54 -13.34
C PHE A 131 -9.34 15.21 -12.69
N ILE A 132 -9.16 14.00 -12.17
CA ILE A 132 -7.90 13.60 -11.54
C ILE A 132 -6.79 13.45 -12.59
N LYS A 133 -7.07 12.91 -13.79
CA LYS A 133 -6.10 12.89 -14.90
C LYS A 133 -5.64 14.30 -15.27
N LYS A 134 -6.54 15.27 -15.27
CA LYS A 134 -6.17 16.67 -15.46
C LYS A 134 -5.28 17.19 -14.32
N GLU A 135 -5.59 16.86 -13.06
CA GLU A 135 -4.67 17.19 -11.95
C GLU A 135 -3.30 16.54 -12.12
N MET A 136 -3.23 15.29 -12.63
CA MET A 136 -1.95 14.63 -12.92
C MET A 136 -1.14 15.41 -13.96
N ASP A 137 -1.76 15.84 -15.06
CA ASP A 137 -1.08 16.61 -16.10
C ASP A 137 -0.63 17.98 -15.57
N ASP A 138 -1.52 18.70 -14.89
CA ASP A 138 -1.26 20.05 -14.36
C ASP A 138 -0.13 20.04 -13.31
N ASN A 139 -0.01 18.96 -12.52
CA ASN A 139 1.03 18.81 -11.49
C ASN A 139 2.22 17.94 -11.92
N GLN A 140 2.24 17.45 -13.16
CA GLN A 140 3.27 16.54 -13.67
C GLN A 140 3.47 15.31 -12.77
N TRP A 141 2.37 14.69 -12.35
CA TRP A 141 2.38 13.42 -11.62
C TRP A 141 2.54 12.26 -12.60
N THR A 142 3.44 11.35 -12.25
CA THR A 142 3.65 10.11 -13.00
C THR A 142 2.68 9.03 -12.56
N ILE A 143 2.55 7.95 -13.33
CA ILE A 143 1.76 6.77 -12.91
C ILE A 143 2.27 6.21 -11.56
N MET A 144 3.58 6.21 -11.32
CA MET A 144 4.19 5.83 -10.04
C MET A 144 3.76 6.73 -8.87
N ASP A 145 3.45 7.99 -9.12
CA ASP A 145 3.01 8.94 -8.08
C ASP A 145 1.54 8.76 -7.70
N VAL A 146 0.73 8.15 -8.59
CA VAL A 146 -0.73 8.02 -8.39
C VAL A 146 -1.21 6.57 -8.28
N ALA A 147 -0.31 5.59 -8.34
CA ALA A 147 -0.67 4.17 -8.33
C ALA A 147 -1.60 3.82 -7.16
N SER A 148 -1.19 4.25 -5.95
CA SER A 148 -1.97 4.14 -4.72
C SER A 148 -3.38 4.73 -4.84
N VAL A 149 -3.52 5.93 -5.40
CA VAL A 149 -4.83 6.57 -5.60
C VAL A 149 -5.65 5.83 -6.66
N SER A 150 -5.00 5.35 -7.73
CA SER A 150 -5.64 4.62 -8.81
C SER A 150 -6.29 3.33 -8.31
N ASP A 151 -5.62 2.57 -7.44
CA ASP A 151 -6.18 1.36 -6.85
C ASP A 151 -7.42 1.65 -5.99
N ILE A 152 -7.36 2.70 -5.17
CA ILE A 152 -8.51 3.06 -4.33
C ILE A 152 -9.68 3.55 -5.20
N LEU A 153 -9.43 4.34 -6.24
CA LEU A 153 -10.48 4.74 -7.18
C LEU A 153 -11.06 3.53 -7.92
N GLU A 154 -10.24 2.55 -8.29
CA GLU A 154 -10.70 1.33 -8.97
C GLU A 154 -11.70 0.57 -8.09
N SER A 155 -11.40 0.44 -6.79
CA SER A 155 -12.30 -0.19 -5.83
C SER A 155 -13.64 0.54 -5.66
N MET A 156 -13.62 1.88 -5.72
CA MET A 156 -14.80 2.72 -5.44
C MET A 156 -15.67 2.97 -6.68
N THR A 157 -15.07 2.98 -7.87
CA THR A 157 -15.75 3.25 -9.15
C THR A 157 -16.06 1.99 -9.95
N GLY A 158 -15.34 0.89 -9.71
CA GLY A 158 -15.42 -0.32 -10.53
C GLY A 158 -14.87 -0.15 -11.96
N ILE A 159 -14.15 0.93 -12.24
CA ILE A 159 -13.51 1.20 -13.54
C ILE A 159 -12.07 0.71 -13.49
N SER A 160 -11.73 -0.27 -14.33
CA SER A 160 -10.37 -0.81 -14.37
C SER A 160 -9.33 0.24 -14.76
N TYR A 161 -8.23 0.25 -14.03
CA TYR A 161 -7.04 1.08 -14.27
C TYR A 161 -7.37 2.57 -14.43
N PRO A 162 -8.07 3.20 -13.47
CA PRO A 162 -8.70 4.50 -13.67
C PRO A 162 -7.67 5.59 -14.03
N LEU A 163 -6.46 5.53 -13.44
CA LEU A 163 -5.33 6.43 -13.75
C LEU A 163 -4.21 5.74 -14.54
N GLY A 164 -4.52 4.63 -15.22
CA GLY A 164 -3.58 3.87 -16.05
C GLY A 164 -2.85 2.71 -15.35
N VAL A 165 -3.16 2.48 -14.07
CA VAL A 165 -2.62 1.38 -13.25
C VAL A 165 -3.66 0.89 -12.24
N GLY A 166 -3.53 -0.34 -11.79
CA GLY A 166 -4.31 -0.93 -10.71
C GLY A 166 -4.34 -2.45 -10.79
N HIS A 167 -5.16 -3.10 -9.97
CA HIS A 167 -5.33 -4.56 -9.98
C HIS A 167 -6.32 -5.09 -11.03
N GLY A 168 -7.17 -4.22 -11.58
CA GLY A 168 -8.28 -4.55 -12.47
C GLY A 168 -9.57 -4.81 -11.70
N ARG A 169 -10.73 -4.40 -12.26
CA ARG A 169 -12.06 -4.50 -11.62
C ARG A 169 -12.34 -5.84 -10.91
N SER A 170 -12.01 -6.97 -11.54
CA SER A 170 -12.30 -8.30 -10.98
C SER A 170 -11.54 -8.60 -9.69
N TYR A 171 -10.44 -7.89 -9.42
CA TYR A 171 -9.73 -7.99 -8.14
C TYR A 171 -10.63 -7.59 -6.98
N TRP A 172 -11.45 -6.56 -7.18
CA TRP A 172 -12.31 -5.96 -6.17
C TRP A 172 -13.61 -6.72 -5.93
N ASP A 173 -13.87 -7.79 -6.68
CA ASP A 173 -15.04 -8.63 -6.48
C ASP A 173 -14.99 -9.26 -5.07
N ASN A 174 -15.94 -8.85 -4.22
CA ASN A 174 -16.04 -9.24 -2.80
C ASN A 174 -14.87 -8.78 -1.91
N ARG A 175 -14.21 -7.67 -2.27
CA ARG A 175 -13.15 -7.07 -1.45
C ARG A 175 -13.48 -5.64 -1.03
N LEU A 176 -13.03 -5.28 0.17
CA LEU A 176 -13.02 -3.90 0.64
C LEU A 176 -11.65 -3.27 0.37
N PRO A 177 -11.58 -1.93 0.20
CA PRO A 177 -10.31 -1.23 -0.06
C PRO A 177 -9.37 -1.18 1.14
N ASN A 178 -9.81 -1.53 2.34
CA ASN A 178 -9.08 -1.31 3.59
C ASN A 178 -7.64 -1.82 3.58
N LYS A 179 -7.43 -3.07 3.14
CA LYS A 179 -6.11 -3.72 3.15
C LYS A 179 -5.13 -3.05 2.18
N GLU A 180 -5.61 -2.74 0.97
CA GLU A 180 -4.82 -2.02 -0.02
C GLU A 180 -4.54 -0.61 0.45
N PHE A 181 -5.56 0.12 0.92
CA PHE A 181 -5.39 1.48 1.44
C PHE A 181 -4.36 1.53 2.58
N PHE A 182 -4.40 0.55 3.49
CA PHE A 182 -3.44 0.43 4.57
C PHE A 182 -2.02 0.19 4.03
N ALA A 183 -1.83 -0.79 3.14
CA ALA A 183 -0.53 -1.08 2.53
C ALA A 183 0.03 0.09 1.71
N GLU A 184 -0.79 0.70 0.87
CA GLU A 184 -0.49 1.87 0.02
C GLU A 184 -0.17 3.14 0.82
N THR A 185 -0.75 3.29 2.02
CA THR A 185 -0.39 4.40 2.91
C THR A 185 1.00 4.16 3.51
N LEU A 186 1.28 2.93 3.93
CA LEU A 186 2.55 2.57 4.59
C LEU A 186 3.73 2.54 3.61
N ASP A 187 3.55 2.00 2.41
CA ASP A 187 4.61 1.90 1.40
C ASP A 187 5.01 3.29 0.86
N GLY A 188 4.03 4.17 0.64
CA GLY A 188 4.20 5.54 0.25
C GLY A 188 4.96 6.29 1.34
N ALA A 189 4.52 6.19 2.59
CA ALA A 189 5.18 6.85 3.70
C ALA A 189 6.63 6.36 3.89
N ALA A 190 6.88 5.06 3.71
CA ALA A 190 8.19 4.47 3.89
C ALA A 190 9.17 4.78 2.73
N SER A 191 8.69 4.75 1.49
CA SER A 191 9.57 4.67 0.30
C SER A 191 9.22 5.64 -0.83
N ASN A 192 8.00 6.20 -0.84
CA ASN A 192 7.53 7.07 -1.90
C ASN A 192 6.70 8.26 -1.37
N GLU A 193 7.40 9.20 -0.75
CA GLU A 193 6.79 10.40 -0.15
C GLU A 193 5.83 11.15 -1.08
N LYS A 194 6.11 11.21 -2.39
CA LYS A 194 5.23 11.89 -3.34
C LYS A 194 3.89 11.16 -3.49
N SER A 195 3.91 9.83 -3.59
CA SER A 195 2.67 9.01 -3.58
C SER A 195 1.89 9.19 -2.29
N TYR A 196 2.58 9.14 -1.14
CA TYR A 196 1.97 9.37 0.17
C TYR A 196 1.26 10.74 0.26
N GLN A 197 1.90 11.81 -0.21
CA GLN A 197 1.29 13.15 -0.18
C GLN A 197 0.07 13.24 -1.11
N ILE A 198 0.06 12.51 -2.22
CA ILE A 198 -1.07 12.49 -3.15
C ILE A 198 -2.24 11.70 -2.56
N ILE A 199 -2.02 10.48 -2.03
CA ILE A 199 -3.11 9.74 -1.37
C ILE A 199 -3.63 10.48 -0.14
N LYS A 200 -2.77 11.17 0.62
CA LYS A 200 -3.19 12.03 1.73
C LYS A 200 -3.99 13.25 1.28
N LYS A 201 -3.64 13.85 0.15
CA LYS A 201 -4.43 14.96 -0.45
C LYS A 201 -5.83 14.49 -0.81
N MET A 202 -5.95 13.30 -1.40
CA MET A 202 -7.22 12.77 -1.93
C MET A 202 -8.08 12.09 -0.86
N PHE A 203 -7.45 11.41 0.10
CA PHE A 203 -8.09 10.63 1.15
C PHE A 203 -7.55 10.99 2.56
N PRO A 204 -7.69 12.26 2.99
CA PRO A 204 -7.09 12.75 4.22
C PRO A 204 -7.63 12.06 5.48
N ARG A 205 -8.95 11.82 5.57
CA ARG A 205 -9.55 11.17 6.75
C ARG A 205 -9.10 9.72 6.85
N ALA A 206 -9.06 9.01 5.72
CA ALA A 206 -8.63 7.62 5.71
C ALA A 206 -7.14 7.47 6.09
N VAL A 207 -6.27 8.35 5.59
CA VAL A 207 -4.86 8.41 6.02
C VAL A 207 -4.75 8.66 7.52
N ASP A 208 -5.53 9.60 8.07
CA ASP A 208 -5.56 9.84 9.52
C ASP A 208 -6.00 8.60 10.32
N ILE A 209 -6.95 7.81 9.80
CA ILE A 209 -7.33 6.54 10.43
C ILE A 209 -6.17 5.53 10.39
N VAL A 210 -5.43 5.41 9.28
CA VAL A 210 -4.24 4.54 9.23
C VAL A 210 -3.24 4.93 10.31
N HIS A 211 -2.93 6.23 10.44
CA HIS A 211 -2.03 6.72 11.48
C HIS A 211 -2.54 6.43 12.91
N ARG A 212 -3.85 6.48 13.14
CA ARG A 212 -4.48 6.09 14.42
C ARG A 212 -4.43 4.58 14.68
N ILE A 213 -4.51 3.75 13.63
CA ILE A 213 -4.34 2.31 13.74
C ILE A 213 -2.92 1.97 14.21
N ILE A 214 -1.91 2.63 13.63
CA ILE A 214 -0.49 2.29 13.88
C ILE A 214 0.12 3.01 15.09
N GLY A 215 -0.44 4.17 15.48
CA GLY A 215 0.01 4.97 16.62
C GLY A 215 -0.64 4.60 17.96
N GLY A 216 -1.54 3.60 17.96
CA GLY A 216 -2.21 3.05 19.14
C GLY A 216 -1.38 2.05 19.93
#